data_AF-A0A938VPG3-F1
#
_entry.id   AF-A0A938VPG3-F1
#
_cell.length_a   1.000
_cell.length_b   1.000
_cell.length_c   1.000
_cell.angle_alpha   90.00
_cell.angle_beta   90.00
_cell.angle_gamma   90.00
#
_symmetry.space_group_name_H-M   'P 1'
#
loop_
_entity.id
_entity.type
_entity.pdbx_description
1 polymer ?
#
loop_
_entity_poly.entity_id
_entity_poly.type
_entity_poly.pdbx_seq_one_letter_code
_entity_poly.pdbx_strand_id
1 'polypeptide(L)'
;MHKRRGAFSSLAAAARAGVGVLAPLASILGVLLLGVAAPAAFAAPVEHLASAVAVRTRYFPALQHNVGDLEITVTSGRVVRADFLTRYESTGGLERWGQPTSEAFEESEDVLAKYFQRGVLDFRLARGLAPRLAWDHLGGGLSDGQDQGVEG
;
A
#
# COMPACT_ATOMS: atom_id res chain seq x y z
N MET A 1 33.72 -4.19 75.79
CA MET A 1 33.30 -4.89 74.56
C MET A 1 34.41 -4.73 73.53
N HIS A 2 35.35 -5.68 73.39
CA HIS A 2 35.34 -6.81 72.44
C HIS A 2 34.96 -6.36 71.02
N LYS A 3 35.79 -6.47 69.96
CA LYS A 3 36.74 -7.52 69.55
C LYS A 3 37.68 -6.88 68.49
N ARG A 4 39.02 -6.83 68.69
CA ARG A 4 40.07 -7.72 68.12
C ARG A 4 39.94 -7.92 66.60
N ARG A 5 40.85 -7.38 65.76
CA ARG A 5 42.31 -7.63 65.53
C ARG A 5 42.52 -8.52 64.28
N GLY A 6 43.50 -8.15 63.47
CA GLY A 6 44.19 -8.99 62.48
C GLY A 6 44.07 -8.40 61.06
N ALA A 7 45.02 -7.62 60.52
CA ALA A 7 46.42 -7.94 60.15
C ALA A 7 46.45 -9.03 59.04
N PHE A 8 47.17 -8.92 57.92
CA PHE A 8 48.54 -8.46 57.65
C PHE A 8 48.63 -8.07 56.15
N SER A 9 49.28 -6.95 55.78
CA SER A 9 50.69 -6.84 55.36
C SER A 9 51.03 -7.76 54.17
N SER A 10 51.33 -7.21 52.98
CA SER A 10 52.69 -6.95 52.47
C SER A 10 52.74 -7.55 51.04
N LEU A 11 53.51 -7.18 50.02
CA LEU A 11 54.87 -6.65 49.92
C LEU A 11 55.00 -6.05 48.50
N ALA A 12 55.71 -4.91 48.41
CA ALA A 12 56.86 -4.68 47.51
C ALA A 12 56.67 -4.71 45.97
N ALA A 13 57.03 -3.61 45.29
CA ALA A 13 58.36 -3.32 44.72
C ALA A 13 58.47 -3.79 43.26
N ALA A 14 58.51 -2.89 42.27
CA ALA A 14 59.67 -2.09 41.87
C ALA A 14 60.89 -2.94 41.43
N ALA A 15 61.04 -3.13 40.11
CA ALA A 15 62.31 -3.10 39.35
C ALA A 15 62.01 -3.58 37.90
N ARG A 16 62.06 -2.70 36.90
CA ARG A 16 63.20 -2.30 36.06
C ARG A 16 63.64 -3.34 35.01
N ALA A 17 63.47 -2.91 33.76
CA ALA A 17 64.35 -3.06 32.60
C ALA A 17 64.67 -4.46 32.04
N GLY A 18 64.20 -4.71 30.81
CA GLY A 18 64.74 -5.67 29.86
C GLY A 18 64.52 -5.16 28.44
N VAL A 19 65.61 -4.78 27.76
CA VAL A 19 65.66 -4.28 26.39
C VAL A 19 65.81 -5.46 25.42
N GLY A 20 65.07 -5.41 24.31
CA GLY A 20 65.48 -6.00 23.03
C GLY A 20 64.72 -7.25 22.60
N VAL A 21 64.05 -7.18 21.43
CA VAL A 21 64.27 -7.98 20.21
C VAL A 21 63.34 -7.46 19.10
N LEU A 22 63.85 -7.50 17.86
CA LEU A 22 63.34 -6.92 16.61
C LEU A 22 61.99 -7.46 16.07
N ALA A 23 61.17 -6.52 15.54
CA ALA A 23 60.39 -6.48 14.26
C ALA A 23 59.35 -7.60 13.94
N PRO A 24 58.42 -7.46 12.94
CA PRO A 24 58.22 -6.39 11.96
C PRO A 24 56.73 -5.95 11.69
N LEU A 25 56.59 -4.86 10.90
CA LEU A 25 55.57 -4.58 9.88
C LEU A 25 54.07 -4.73 10.18
N ALA A 26 53.34 -3.60 10.15
CA ALA A 26 52.07 -3.49 9.39
C ALA A 26 51.69 -2.01 9.21
N SER A 27 51.99 -1.47 8.03
CA SER A 27 51.39 -0.25 7.51
C SER A 27 49.89 -0.48 7.32
N ILE A 28 49.03 0.25 8.03
CA ILE A 28 47.60 0.28 7.72
C ILE A 28 47.34 1.54 6.90
N LEU A 29 47.37 1.34 5.58
CA LEU A 29 46.81 2.25 4.61
C LEU A 29 45.28 2.18 4.75
N GLY A 30 44.69 3.22 5.34
CA GLY A 30 43.23 3.35 5.44
C GLY A 30 42.63 3.64 4.06
N VAL A 31 42.09 2.62 3.41
CA VAL A 31 41.22 2.82 2.25
C VAL A 31 39.82 3.15 2.77
N LEU A 32 39.48 4.43 2.75
CA LEU A 32 38.13 4.94 3.01
C LEU A 32 37.26 4.64 1.78
N LEU A 33 36.60 3.48 1.74
CA LEU A 33 35.54 3.20 0.77
C LEU A 33 34.29 3.99 1.17
N LEU A 34 34.13 5.20 0.63
CA LEU A 34 32.84 5.89 0.62
C LEU A 34 31.92 5.16 -0.38
N GLY A 35 31.28 4.09 0.07
CA GLY A 35 30.19 3.46 -0.66
C GLY A 35 28.97 4.38 -0.63
N VAL A 36 28.74 5.15 -1.69
CA VAL A 36 27.43 5.74 -1.94
C VAL A 36 26.50 4.58 -2.30
N ALA A 37 25.78 4.07 -1.30
CA ALA A 37 24.66 3.18 -1.54
C ALA A 37 23.59 4.00 -2.27
N ALA A 38 23.44 3.77 -3.58
CA ALA A 38 22.26 4.23 -4.30
C ALA A 38 21.03 3.63 -3.60
N PRO A 39 19.99 4.41 -3.27
CA PRO A 39 18.77 3.82 -2.74
C PRO A 39 18.20 2.92 -3.83
N ALA A 40 18.23 1.61 -3.59
CA ALA A 40 17.41 0.68 -4.36
C ALA A 40 15.95 1.10 -4.11
N ALA A 41 15.34 1.76 -5.09
CA ALA A 41 13.91 2.00 -5.07
C ALA A 41 13.24 0.63 -5.19
N PHE A 42 12.86 0.06 -4.05
CA PHE A 42 12.04 -1.13 -4.02
C PHE A 42 10.67 -0.72 -4.56
N ALA A 43 10.37 -1.09 -5.81
CA ALA A 43 9.00 -0.97 -6.30
C ALA A 43 8.14 -1.84 -5.37
N ALA A 44 7.23 -1.21 -4.64
CA ALA A 44 6.28 -1.96 -3.83
C ALA A 44 5.54 -2.94 -4.76
N PRO A 45 5.33 -4.20 -4.33
CA PRO A 45 4.60 -5.15 -5.14
C PRO A 45 3.23 -4.57 -5.49
N VAL A 46 2.84 -4.68 -6.76
CA VAL A 46 1.48 -4.33 -7.19
C VAL A 46 0.53 -5.30 -6.51
N GLU A 47 -0.38 -4.77 -5.70
CA GLU A 47 -1.38 -5.58 -5.03
C GLU A 47 -2.59 -5.79 -5.94
N HIS A 48 -3.07 -7.03 -6.01
CA HIS A 48 -4.26 -7.38 -6.77
C HIS A 48 -5.39 -7.86 -5.87
N LEU A 49 -6.62 -7.78 -6.38
CA LEU A 49 -7.80 -8.34 -5.72
C LEU A 49 -7.70 -9.88 -5.72
N ALA A 50 -7.60 -10.50 -4.55
CA ALA A 50 -7.49 -11.96 -4.44
C ALA A 50 -8.86 -12.62 -4.16
N SER A 51 -9.66 -12.01 -3.29
CA SER A 51 -11.03 -12.44 -3.02
C SER A 51 -11.87 -11.29 -2.48
N ALA A 52 -13.19 -11.39 -2.64
CA ALA A 52 -14.15 -10.43 -2.09
C ALA A 52 -15.33 -11.17 -1.44
N VAL A 53 -15.76 -10.69 -0.28
CA VAL A 53 -16.93 -11.20 0.45
C VAL A 53 -17.85 -10.03 0.79
N ALA A 54 -19.14 -10.21 0.55
CA ALA A 54 -20.14 -9.22 0.93
C ALA A 54 -20.36 -9.25 2.45
N VAL A 55 -20.23 -8.10 3.10
CA VAL A 55 -20.38 -7.95 4.56
C VAL A 55 -21.74 -7.33 4.91
N ARG A 56 -22.24 -6.46 4.02
CA ARG A 56 -23.55 -5.85 4.14
C ARG A 56 -24.17 -5.74 2.77
N THR A 57 -25.42 -6.18 2.62
CA THR A 57 -26.13 -6.15 1.34
C THR A 57 -27.54 -5.62 1.50
N ARG A 58 -28.04 -5.01 0.43
CA ARG A 58 -29.45 -4.67 0.25
C ARG A 58 -29.91 -5.17 -1.11
N TYR A 59 -31.01 -5.92 -1.12
CA TYR A 59 -31.63 -6.39 -2.35
C TYR A 59 -32.60 -5.33 -2.92
N PHE A 60 -32.56 -5.14 -4.23
CA PHE A 60 -33.45 -4.25 -4.97
C PHE A 60 -34.33 -5.06 -5.93
N PRO A 61 -35.64 -5.20 -5.65
CA PRO A 61 -36.49 -6.13 -6.39
C PRO A 61 -36.82 -5.67 -7.81
N ALA A 62 -36.73 -4.37 -8.11
CA ALA A 62 -37.13 -3.82 -9.41
C ALA A 62 -36.33 -4.40 -10.58
N LEU A 63 -35.01 -4.58 -10.39
CA LEU A 63 -34.11 -5.19 -11.37
C LEU A 63 -33.41 -6.44 -10.83
N GLN A 64 -33.83 -6.92 -9.65
CA GLN A 64 -33.31 -8.13 -9.01
C GLN A 64 -31.78 -8.13 -8.77
N HIS A 65 -31.24 -6.98 -8.37
CA HIS A 65 -29.82 -6.83 -8.05
C HIS A 65 -29.62 -6.39 -6.61
N ASN A 66 -28.52 -6.82 -6.01
CA ASN A 66 -28.11 -6.33 -4.70
C ASN A 66 -27.27 -5.07 -4.84
N VAL A 67 -27.03 -4.37 -3.75
CA VAL A 67 -25.89 -3.45 -3.58
C VAL A 67 -25.27 -3.80 -2.25
N GLY A 68 -23.95 -3.98 -2.20
CA GLY A 68 -23.31 -4.43 -0.97
C GLY A 68 -21.92 -3.86 -0.74
N ASP A 69 -21.61 -3.65 0.53
CA ASP A 69 -20.27 -3.35 1.01
C ASP A 69 -19.46 -4.65 1.04
N LEU A 70 -18.25 -4.61 0.50
CA LEU A 70 -17.38 -5.77 0.35
C LEU A 70 -16.13 -5.64 1.23
N GLU A 71 -15.73 -6.74 1.85
CA GLU A 71 -14.37 -6.94 2.36
C GLU A 71 -13.57 -7.71 1.32
N ILE A 72 -12.42 -7.15 0.96
CA ILE A 72 -11.58 -7.63 -0.12
C ILE A 72 -10.24 -8.00 0.49
N THR A 73 -9.82 -9.25 0.30
CA THR A 73 -8.46 -9.67 0.59
C THR A 73 -7.61 -9.44 -0.65
N VAL A 74 -6.50 -8.71 -0.52
CA VAL A 74 -5.55 -8.53 -1.61
C VAL A 74 -4.43 -9.58 -1.56
N THR A 75 -3.62 -9.66 -2.61
CA THR A 75 -2.51 -10.64 -2.72
C THR A 75 -1.51 -10.61 -1.57
N SER A 76 -1.35 -9.48 -0.87
CA SER A 76 -0.50 -9.37 0.33
C SER A 76 -1.14 -9.94 1.61
N GLY A 77 -2.41 -10.37 1.55
CA GLY A 77 -3.20 -10.79 2.70
C GLY A 77 -3.86 -9.64 3.48
N ARG A 78 -3.62 -8.39 3.09
CA ARG A 78 -4.29 -7.22 3.65
C ARG A 78 -5.78 -7.22 3.28
N VAL A 79 -6.62 -6.83 4.22
CA VAL A 79 -8.06 -6.67 3.99
C VAL A 79 -8.39 -5.20 3.79
N VAL A 80 -9.14 -4.89 2.75
CA VAL A 80 -9.66 -3.54 2.43
C VAL A 80 -11.16 -3.59 2.25
N ARG A 81 -11.82 -2.42 2.31
CA ARG A 81 -13.25 -2.30 2.10
C ARG A 81 -13.61 -1.54 0.83
N ALA A 82 -14.60 -2.06 0.12
CA ALA A 82 -15.31 -1.36 -0.95
C ALA A 82 -16.76 -1.15 -0.51
N ASP A 83 -17.02 0.00 0.10
CA ASP A 83 -18.31 0.34 0.71
C ASP A 83 -19.36 0.86 -0.30
N PHE A 84 -19.72 0.05 -1.31
CA PHE A 84 -20.65 0.47 -2.38
C PHE A 84 -22.04 0.86 -1.84
N LEU A 85 -22.60 0.09 -0.90
CA LEU A 85 -23.91 0.37 -0.34
C LEU A 85 -23.87 1.64 0.51
N THR A 86 -22.84 1.79 1.33
CA THR A 86 -22.63 3.02 2.11
C THR A 86 -22.51 4.25 1.21
N ARG A 87 -21.76 4.14 0.10
CA ARG A 87 -21.59 5.24 -0.84
C ARG A 87 -22.87 5.56 -1.60
N TYR A 88 -23.62 4.55 -2.01
CA TYR A 88 -24.94 4.70 -2.64
C TYR A 88 -25.87 5.48 -1.71
N GLU A 89 -26.04 5.03 -0.47
CA GLU A 89 -26.95 5.64 0.52
C GLU A 89 -26.55 7.08 0.88
N SER A 90 -25.27 7.29 1.20
CA SER A 90 -24.76 8.60 1.63
C SER A 90 -24.73 9.67 0.55
N THR A 91 -24.90 9.30 -0.72
CA THR A 91 -24.81 10.26 -1.83
C THR A 91 -26.10 10.42 -2.62
N GLY A 92 -27.25 10.06 -2.03
CA GLY A 92 -28.58 10.31 -2.62
C GLY A 92 -29.29 9.08 -3.14
N GLY A 93 -28.70 7.88 -3.01
CA GLY A 93 -29.35 6.60 -3.27
C GLY A 93 -30.12 6.55 -4.58
N LEU A 94 -31.38 6.13 -4.51
CA LEU A 94 -32.25 5.96 -5.68
C LEU A 94 -32.44 7.26 -6.47
N GLU A 95 -32.53 8.41 -5.80
CA GLU A 95 -32.74 9.71 -6.44
C GLU A 95 -31.52 10.17 -7.23
N ARG A 96 -30.29 9.76 -6.87
CA ARG A 96 -29.10 10.10 -7.65
C ARG A 96 -28.73 9.03 -8.66
N TRP A 97 -28.68 7.78 -8.21
CA TRP A 97 -28.07 6.67 -8.93
C TRP A 97 -29.09 5.82 -9.70
N GLY A 98 -30.36 5.83 -9.29
CA GLY A 98 -31.38 4.93 -9.79
C GLY A 98 -31.25 3.51 -9.21
N GLN A 99 -31.90 2.55 -9.88
CA GLN A 99 -31.83 1.14 -9.50
C GLN A 99 -30.45 0.55 -9.84
N PRO A 100 -29.93 -0.41 -9.06
CA PRO A 100 -28.76 -1.18 -9.47
C PRO A 100 -29.10 -2.04 -10.69
N THR A 101 -28.15 -2.14 -11.63
CA THR A 101 -28.31 -2.90 -12.89
C THR A 101 -27.31 -4.05 -13.03
N SER A 102 -26.45 -4.24 -12.03
CA SER A 102 -25.47 -5.33 -11.98
C SER A 102 -25.20 -5.73 -10.54
N GLU A 103 -24.53 -6.87 -10.33
CA GLU A 103 -23.77 -7.10 -9.10
C GLU A 103 -22.46 -6.28 -9.09
N ALA A 104 -21.73 -6.24 -7.97
CA ALA A 104 -20.37 -5.71 -8.00
C ALA A 104 -19.46 -6.79 -8.61
N PHE A 105 -18.65 -6.44 -9.61
CA PHE A 105 -17.78 -7.38 -10.30
C PHE A 105 -16.49 -6.70 -10.73
N GLU A 106 -15.45 -7.51 -10.97
CA GLU A 106 -14.20 -7.03 -11.53
C GLU A 106 -14.36 -6.78 -13.02
N GLU A 107 -14.32 -5.51 -13.42
CA GLU A 107 -14.48 -5.11 -14.82
C GLU A 107 -13.16 -5.15 -15.58
N SER A 108 -12.08 -4.79 -14.89
CA SER A 108 -10.70 -4.87 -15.37
C SER A 108 -9.78 -5.08 -14.17
N GLU A 109 -8.52 -5.39 -14.43
CA GLU A 109 -7.51 -5.60 -13.40
C GLU A 109 -7.54 -4.48 -12.35
N ASP A 110 -7.81 -4.84 -11.10
CA ASP A 110 -7.89 -3.97 -9.93
C ASP A 110 -9.02 -2.92 -9.94
N VAL A 111 -10.06 -3.14 -10.75
CA VAL A 111 -11.26 -2.30 -10.81
C VAL A 111 -12.51 -3.12 -10.55
N LEU A 112 -13.10 -2.94 -9.36
CA LEU A 112 -14.46 -3.41 -9.09
C LEU A 112 -15.45 -2.33 -9.50
N ALA A 113 -16.38 -2.68 -10.38
CA ALA A 113 -17.43 -1.78 -10.82
C ALA A 113 -18.79 -2.22 -10.27
N LYS A 114 -19.63 -1.23 -9.98
CA LYS A 114 -21.05 -1.41 -9.68
C LYS A 114 -21.87 -0.46 -10.54
N TYR A 115 -22.72 -1.05 -11.38
CA TYR A 115 -23.57 -0.29 -12.29
C TYR A 115 -24.93 0.02 -11.67
N PHE A 116 -25.37 1.25 -11.92
CA PHE A 116 -26.70 1.76 -11.62
C PHE A 116 -27.27 2.40 -12.89
N GLN A 117 -28.58 2.57 -12.95
CA GLN A 117 -29.26 3.17 -14.10
C GLN A 117 -28.70 4.56 -14.49
N ARG A 118 -28.14 5.31 -13.53
CA ARG A 118 -27.68 6.69 -13.74
C ARG A 118 -26.22 6.92 -13.39
N GLY A 119 -25.43 5.86 -13.28
CA GLY A 119 -23.99 6.00 -13.05
C GLY A 119 -23.32 4.70 -12.65
N VAL A 120 -22.00 4.79 -12.46
CA VAL A 120 -21.16 3.68 -12.04
C VAL A 120 -20.35 4.11 -10.82
N LEU A 121 -20.20 3.21 -9.85
CA LEU A 121 -19.19 3.33 -8.81
C LEU A 121 -18.04 2.39 -9.14
N ASP A 122 -16.82 2.93 -9.13
CA ASP A 122 -15.59 2.19 -9.29
C ASP A 122 -14.85 2.15 -7.97
N PHE A 123 -14.40 0.98 -7.56
CA PHE A 123 -13.41 0.82 -6.51
C PHE A 123 -12.06 0.43 -7.13
N ARG A 124 -11.03 1.17 -6.74
CA ARG A 124 -9.62 0.88 -7.08
C ARG A 124 -8.80 0.83 -5.80
N LEU A 125 -7.94 -0.18 -5.63
CA LEU A 125 -7.16 -0.36 -4.39
C LEU A 125 -6.41 0.90 -3.93
N ALA A 126 -5.81 1.62 -4.88
CA ALA A 126 -5.03 2.82 -4.58
C ALA A 126 -5.87 4.10 -4.37
N ARG A 127 -7.15 4.11 -4.80
CA ARG A 127 -7.97 5.35 -4.85
C ARG A 127 -9.29 5.24 -4.09
N GLY A 128 -9.68 4.05 -3.66
CA GLY A 128 -10.97 3.78 -3.06
C GLY A 128 -12.12 3.90 -4.06
N LEU A 129 -13.31 4.18 -3.53
CA LEU A 129 -14.56 4.32 -4.29
C LEU A 129 -14.71 5.71 -4.91
N ALA A 130 -15.00 5.75 -6.21
CA ALA A 130 -15.30 6.97 -6.94
C ALA A 130 -16.46 6.79 -7.94
N PRO A 131 -17.31 7.80 -8.13
CA PRO A 131 -18.21 7.84 -9.28
C PRO A 131 -17.39 7.87 -10.58
N ARG A 132 -17.78 7.07 -11.57
CA ARG A 132 -17.30 7.25 -12.95
C ARG A 132 -18.09 8.38 -13.61
N LEU A 133 -17.41 9.29 -14.30
CA LEU A 133 -18.06 10.41 -14.99
C LEU A 133 -18.84 9.87 -16.21
N ALA A 134 -20.03 10.40 -16.44
CA ALA A 134 -20.90 9.97 -17.54
C ALA A 134 -20.25 10.12 -18.93
N TRP A 135 -19.30 11.06 -19.09
CA TRP A 135 -18.52 11.25 -20.32
C TRP A 135 -17.62 10.06 -20.65
N ASP A 136 -17.12 9.32 -19.65
CA ASP A 136 -16.35 8.09 -19.84
C ASP A 136 -17.24 6.89 -20.22
N HIS A 137 -18.54 6.98 -19.96
CA HIS A 137 -19.49 5.88 -20.16
C HIS A 137 -20.21 5.92 -21.52
N LEU A 138 -20.33 7.11 -22.15
CA LEU A 138 -21.11 7.32 -23.38
C LEU A 138 -20.29 7.38 -24.68
N GLY A 139 -18.98 7.13 -24.65
CA GLY A 139 -18.17 6.98 -25.88
C GLY A 139 -17.45 8.26 -26.34
N GLY A 140 -16.67 8.88 -25.46
CA GLY A 140 -15.66 9.87 -25.84
C GLY A 140 -14.29 9.23 -26.06
N GLY A 141 -14.18 8.25 -26.97
CA GLY A 141 -12.87 7.90 -27.51
C GLY A 141 -12.27 9.15 -28.14
N LEU A 142 -10.99 9.40 -27.90
CA LEU A 142 -10.23 10.46 -28.56
C LEU A 142 -10.47 10.35 -30.08
N SER A 143 -11.38 11.15 -30.63
CA SER A 143 -11.21 11.62 -32.00
C SER A 143 -10.09 12.63 -31.87
N ASP A 144 -8.87 12.12 -32.04
CA ASP A 144 -7.78 12.92 -32.55
C ASP A 144 -8.37 13.76 -33.68
N GLY A 145 -8.47 15.06 -33.43
CA GLY A 145 -8.96 16.02 -34.38
C GLY A 145 -7.92 16.12 -35.49
N GLN A 146 -7.99 15.20 -36.46
CA GLN A 146 -7.62 15.57 -37.81
C GLN A 146 -8.67 16.56 -38.28
N ASP A 147 -8.37 17.82 -38.03
CA ASP A 147 -8.55 18.93 -38.96
C ASP A 147 -8.88 18.41 -40.37
N GLN A 148 -10.17 18.38 -40.70
CA GLN A 148 -10.62 18.33 -42.08
C GLN A 148 -11.13 19.71 -42.43
N GLY A 149 -10.19 20.66 -42.52
CA GLY A 149 -10.34 21.86 -43.32
C GLY A 149 -10.76 21.47 -44.73
N VAL A 150 -12.03 21.66 -45.04
CA VAL A 150 -12.53 21.76 -46.41
C VAL A 150 -12.30 23.20 -46.86
N GLU A 151 -11.10 23.48 -47.35
CA GLU A 151 -10.92 24.55 -48.33
C GLU A 151 -10.95 23.91 -49.73
N GLY A 152 -12.04 24.17 -50.45
CA GLY A 152 -12.27 23.73 -51.82
C GLY A 152 -13.59 24.27 -52.35
#